data_AF-X1CWG9-F1
#
_entry.id   AF-X1CWG9-F1
#
_cell.length_a   1.000
_cell.length_b   1.000
_cell.length_c   1.000
_cell.angle_alpha   90.00
_cell.angle_beta   90.00
_cell.angle_gamma   90.00
#
_symmetry.space_group_name_H-M   'P 1'
#
loop_
_entity.id
_entity.type
_entity.pdbx_description
1 polymer ?
#
loop_
_entity_poly.entity_id
_entity_poly.type
_entity_poly.pdbx_seq_one_letter_code
_entity_poly.pdbx_strand_id
1 'polypeptide(L)'
;ELQKYDKEVNRVLMKYFKNGNAFEYLIYNDSSSVKSLWRLYTKLLSENKTCRKYIYEAYINHDLSKHIISNDRYVGERLFGMLPTLSKVTLSPKFVKAMFLL
;
A
#
# COMPACT_ATOMS: atom_id res chain seq x y z
N GLU A 1 12.40 10.28 11.57
CA GLU A 1 12.06 9.05 10.82
C GLU A 1 11.16 9.32 9.60
N LEU A 2 10.12 10.16 9.73
CA LEU A 2 9.21 10.56 8.64
C LEU A 2 9.91 11.11 7.37
N GLN A 3 10.97 11.92 7.51
CA GLN A 3 11.72 12.45 6.37
C GLN A 3 12.40 11.37 5.51
N LYS A 4 12.77 10.24 6.11
CA LYS A 4 13.43 9.13 5.41
C LYS A 4 12.40 8.33 4.61
N TYR A 5 11.20 8.16 5.17
CA TYR A 5 10.04 7.60 4.48
C TYR A 5 9.64 8.47 3.29
N ASP A 6 9.49 9.78 3.49
CA ASP A 6 9.15 10.73 2.42
C ASP A 6 10.17 10.76 1.28
N LYS A 7 11.47 10.68 1.60
CA LYS A 7 12.53 10.60 0.58
C LYS A 7 12.44 9.31 -0.24
N GLU A 8 12.19 8.17 0.40
CA GLU A 8 12.09 6.90 -0.31
C GLU A 8 10.80 6.80 -1.13
N VAL A 9 9.66 7.27 -0.60
CA VAL A 9 8.40 7.36 -1.32
C VAL A 9 8.57 8.25 -2.56
N ASN A 10 9.17 9.43 -2.41
CA ASN A 10 9.42 10.32 -3.55
C ASN A 10 10.38 9.70 -4.57
N ARG A 11 11.48 9.08 -4.14
CA ARG A 11 12.48 8.47 -5.03
C ARG A 11 11.89 7.34 -5.86
N VAL A 12 11.08 6.49 -5.23
CA VAL A 12 10.51 5.32 -5.88
C VAL A 12 9.26 5.71 -6.67
N LEU A 13 8.24 6.26 -6.01
CA LEU A 13 6.91 6.44 -6.61
C LEU A 13 6.87 7.58 -7.62
N MET A 14 7.56 8.70 -7.41
CA MET A 14 7.46 9.83 -8.34
C MET A 14 8.08 9.54 -9.71
N LYS A 15 9.05 8.62 -9.79
CA LYS A 15 9.59 8.15 -11.08
C LYS A 15 8.52 7.40 -11.90
N TYR A 16 7.66 6.63 -11.24
CA TYR A 16 6.58 5.89 -11.89
C TYR A 16 5.36 6.77 -12.17
N PHE A 17 5.00 7.68 -11.25
CA PHE A 17 3.83 8.54 -11.42
C PHE A 17 4.05 9.69 -12.40
N LYS A 18 5.23 10.34 -12.40
CA LYS A 18 5.51 11.46 -13.33
C LYS A 18 5.53 11.03 -14.80
N ASN A 19 5.83 9.76 -15.06
CA ASN A 19 5.96 9.23 -16.42
C ASN A 19 4.74 8.42 -16.86
N GLY A 20 3.65 8.33 -16.08
CA GLY A 20 2.49 7.48 -16.40
C GLY A 20 2.75 5.96 -16.28
N ASN A 21 4.03 5.56 -16.21
CA ASN A 21 4.49 4.17 -16.11
C ASN A 21 3.90 3.38 -14.94
N ALA A 22 3.50 4.01 -13.83
CA ALA A 22 2.89 3.29 -12.71
C ALA A 22 1.61 2.55 -13.14
N PHE A 23 0.76 3.24 -13.90
CA PHE A 23 -0.51 2.72 -14.38
C PHE A 23 -0.29 1.71 -15.51
N GLU A 24 0.60 2.03 -16.46
CA GLU A 24 0.94 1.10 -17.54
C GLU A 24 1.59 -0.19 -17.02
N TYR A 25 2.47 -0.10 -16.02
CA TYR A 25 3.08 -1.26 -15.37
C TYR A 25 2.05 -2.13 -14.63
N LEU A 26 1.02 -1.51 -14.02
CA LEU A 26 -0.10 -2.21 -13.40
C LEU A 26 -1.02 -2.91 -14.42
N ILE A 27 -1.23 -2.29 -15.58
CA ILE A 27 -2.18 -2.73 -16.62
C ILE A 27 -1.56 -3.81 -17.52
N TYR A 28 -0.36 -3.55 -18.05
CA TYR A 28 0.27 -4.34 -19.11
C TYR A 28 1.21 -5.46 -18.63
N ASN A 29 1.54 -5.50 -17.32
CA ASN A 29 2.39 -6.55 -16.78
C ASN A 29 1.56 -7.70 -16.17
N ASP A 30 1.15 -8.64 -17.01
CA ASP A 30 0.26 -9.77 -16.67
C ASP A 30 0.82 -10.75 -15.64
N SER A 31 2.14 -10.78 -15.43
CA SER A 31 2.81 -11.64 -14.45
C SER A 31 3.03 -10.96 -13.10
N SER A 32 2.67 -9.68 -12.94
CA SER A 32 3.10 -8.92 -11.78
C SER A 32 2.25 -9.22 -10.53
N SER A 33 2.93 -9.54 -9.44
CA SER A 33 2.36 -9.54 -8.09
C SER A 33 1.67 -8.21 -7.74
N VAL A 34 2.04 -7.12 -8.43
CA VAL A 34 1.46 -5.79 -8.29
C VAL A 34 0.03 -5.72 -8.82
N LYS A 35 -0.29 -6.32 -9.97
CA LYS A 35 -1.67 -6.41 -10.50
C LYS A 35 -2.57 -7.21 -9.55
N SER A 36 -2.07 -8.30 -9.00
CA SER A 36 -2.77 -9.09 -7.97
C SER A 36 -2.98 -8.30 -6.68
N LEU A 37 -1.95 -7.61 -6.18
CA LEU A 37 -2.06 -6.74 -5.00
C LEU A 37 -3.09 -5.62 -5.23
N TRP A 38 -3.09 -5.01 -6.41
CA TRP A 38 -4.06 -3.97 -6.78
C TRP A 38 -5.49 -4.50 -6.81
N ARG A 39 -5.73 -5.68 -7.40
CA ARG A 39 -7.06 -6.32 -7.40
C ARG A 39 -7.54 -6.65 -5.98
N LEU A 40 -6.64 -7.15 -5.12
CA LEU A 40 -6.98 -7.41 -3.72
C LEU A 40 -7.26 -6.11 -2.96
N TYR A 41 -6.51 -5.05 -3.25
CA TYR A 41 -6.72 -3.74 -2.65
C TYR A 41 -8.06 -3.12 -3.06
N THR A 42 -8.41 -3.12 -4.35
CA THR A 42 -9.71 -2.60 -4.79
C THR A 42 -10.87 -3.43 -4.23
N LYS A 43 -10.71 -4.75 -4.13
CA LYS A 43 -11.66 -5.64 -3.45
C LYS A 43 -11.80 -5.33 -1.95
N LEU A 44 -10.68 -5.13 -1.25
CA LEU A 44 -10.68 -4.73 0.16
C LEU A 44 -11.46 -3.43 0.35
N LEU A 45 -11.23 -2.46 -0.53
CA LEU A 45 -11.94 -1.20 -0.52
C LEU A 45 -13.43 -1.37 -0.82
N SER A 46 -13.85 -2.27 -1.72
CA SER A 46 -15.29 -2.50 -1.94
C SER A 46 -15.97 -3.16 -0.74
N GLU A 47 -15.30 -4.10 -0.07
CA GLU A 47 -15.90 -4.97 0.95
C GLU A 47 -15.77 -4.42 2.38
N ASN A 48 -14.77 -3.60 2.68
CA ASN A 48 -14.47 -3.15 4.04
C ASN A 48 -14.61 -1.62 4.19
N LYS A 49 -15.75 -1.19 4.78
CA LYS A 49 -16.04 0.22 5.06
C LYS A 49 -14.99 0.87 5.98
N THR A 50 -14.45 0.13 6.94
CA THR A 50 -13.41 0.62 7.86
C THR A 50 -12.12 0.90 7.12
N CYS A 51 -11.68 0.00 6.23
CA CYS A 51 -10.50 0.24 5.41
C CYS A 51 -10.68 1.46 4.49
N ARG A 52 -11.85 1.64 3.87
CA ARG A 52 -12.15 2.86 3.09
C ARG A 52 -12.03 4.12 3.93
N LYS A 53 -12.62 4.12 5.13
CA LYS A 53 -12.56 5.25 6.05
C LYS A 53 -11.10 5.59 6.40
N TYR A 54 -10.31 4.61 6.78
CA TYR A 54 -8.91 4.80 7.17
C TYR A 54 -8.04 5.34 6.03
N ILE A 55 -8.23 4.83 4.82
CA ILE A 55 -7.53 5.34 3.63
C ILE A 55 -7.96 6.78 3.31
N TYR A 56 -9.24 7.09 3.45
CA TYR A 56 -9.73 8.46 3.26
C TYR A 56 -9.15 9.42 4.30
N GLU A 57 -9.12 9.03 5.57
CA GLU A 57 -8.52 9.82 6.66
C GLU A 57 -7.02 10.08 6.40
N ALA A 58 -6.28 9.08 5.94
CA ALA A 58 -4.89 9.24 5.54
C ALA A 58 -4.74 10.21 4.35
N TYR A 59 -5.65 10.16 3.37
CA TYR A 59 -5.61 11.02 2.19
C TYR A 59 -5.87 12.50 2.51
N ILE A 60 -6.84 12.79 3.38
CA ILE A 60 -7.19 14.18 3.75
C ILE A 60 -6.29 14.77 4.84
N ASN A 61 -5.53 13.92 5.55
CA ASN A 61 -4.63 14.39 6.59
C ASN A 61 -3.32 14.89 5.99
N HIS A 62 -3.24 16.20 5.78
CA HIS A 62 -2.02 16.85 5.31
C HIS A 62 -0.99 17.12 6.43
N ASP A 63 -1.35 16.84 7.69
CA ASP A 63 -0.48 17.00 8.86
C ASP A 63 -0.01 15.64 9.37
N LEU A 64 1.22 15.27 9.01
CA LEU A 64 1.81 13.98 9.39
C LEU A 64 1.93 13.79 10.90
N SER A 65 1.96 14.86 11.70
CA SER A 65 2.02 14.75 13.17
C SER A 65 0.72 14.24 13.78
N LYS A 66 -0.40 14.38 13.04
CA LYS A 66 -1.73 13.88 13.42
C LYS A 66 -2.07 12.56 12.73
N HIS A 67 -1.13 11.99 11.99
CA HIS A 67 -1.36 10.76 11.24
C HIS A 67 -1.49 9.54 12.16
N ILE A 68 -2.59 8.81 12.02
CA ILE A 68 -2.90 7.66 12.87
C ILE A 68 -2.29 6.41 12.22
N ILE A 69 -1.04 6.12 12.55
CA ILE A 69 -0.27 5.01 11.98
C ILE A 69 -0.96 3.65 12.20
N SER A 70 -1.71 3.49 13.30
CA SER A 70 -2.47 2.25 13.55
C SER A 70 -3.55 1.98 12.50
N ASN A 71 -4.07 3.01 11.82
CA ASN A 71 -5.03 2.85 10.74
C ASN A 71 -4.37 2.23 9.50
N ASP A 72 -3.16 2.68 9.15
CA ASP A 72 -2.38 2.11 8.05
C ASP A 72 -2.00 0.66 8.34
N ARG A 73 -1.59 0.37 9.59
CA ARG A 73 -1.31 -0.99 10.05
C ARG A 73 -2.54 -1.89 9.87
N TYR A 74 -3.72 -1.44 10.31
CA TYR A 74 -4.96 -2.19 10.14
C TYR A 74 -5.27 -2.48 8.67
N VAL A 75 -5.16 -1.47 7.79
CA VAL A 75 -5.38 -1.64 6.35
C VAL A 75 -4.39 -2.64 5.76
N GLY A 76 -3.11 -2.53 6.13
CA GLY A 76 -2.05 -3.45 5.73
C GLY A 76 -2.34 -4.89 6.14
N GLU A 77 -2.72 -5.13 7.40
CA GLU A 77 -3.05 -6.47 7.91
C GLU A 77 -4.25 -7.09 7.18
N ARG A 78 -5.29 -6.30 6.89
CA ARG A 78 -6.44 -6.78 6.12
C ARG A 78 -6.06 -7.13 4.69
N LEU A 79 -5.26 -6.29 4.02
CA LEU A 79 -4.76 -6.56 2.68
C LEU A 79 -3.87 -7.80 2.65
N PHE A 80 -2.95 -7.94 3.60
CA PHE A 80 -2.09 -9.11 3.74
C PHE A 80 -2.91 -10.38 3.99
N GLY A 81 -3.96 -10.29 4.81
CA GLY A 81 -4.91 -11.37 5.07
C GLY A 81 -5.56 -11.92 3.80
N MET A 82 -5.81 -11.06 2.81
CA MET A 82 -6.42 -11.42 1.52
C MET A 82 -5.45 -12.06 0.51
N LEU A 83 -4.14 -12.07 0.79
CA LEU A 83 -3.17 -12.66 -0.12
C LEU A 83 -3.31 -14.20 -0.19
N PRO A 84 -3.15 -14.80 -1.39
CA PRO A 84 -2.96 -16.24 -1.52
C PRO A 84 -1.77 -16.72 -0.68
N THR A 85 -1.83 -17.96 -0.18
CA THR A 85 -0.81 -18.53 0.72
C THR A 85 0.62 -18.41 0.16
N LEU A 86 0.82 -18.73 -1.11
CA LEU A 86 2.14 -18.61 -1.76
C LEU A 86 2.63 -17.16 -1.83
N SER A 87 1.70 -16.21 -2.04
CA SER A 87 2.01 -14.77 -2.03
C SER A 87 2.34 -14.27 -0.63
N LYS A 88 1.69 -14.80 0.42
CA LYS A 88 2.05 -14.50 1.81
C LYS A 88 3.49 -14.91 2.10
N VAL A 89 3.89 -16.14 1.77
CA VAL A 89 5.27 -16.61 2.01
C VAL A 89 6.31 -15.69 1.37
N THR A 90 6.10 -15.31 0.12
CA THR A 90 7.05 -14.48 -0.64
C THR A 90 7.04 -13.00 -0.21
N LEU A 91 5.90 -12.47 0.25
CA LEU A 91 5.74 -11.06 0.63
C LEU A 91 5.89 -10.81 2.12
N SER A 92 5.81 -11.84 2.98
CA SER A 92 5.94 -11.74 4.44
C SER A 92 7.16 -10.92 4.89
N PRO A 93 8.38 -11.15 4.37
CA PRO A 93 9.54 -10.35 4.80
C PRO A 93 9.39 -8.86 4.48
N LYS A 94 8.80 -8.53 3.32
CA LYS A 94 8.54 -7.15 2.90
C LYS A 94 7.45 -6.51 3.77
N PHE A 95 6.41 -7.27 4.09
CA PHE A 95 5.29 -6.81 4.92
C PHE A 95 5.75 -6.53 6.35
N VAL A 96 6.46 -7.48 6.97
CA VAL A 96 7.02 -7.33 8.32
C VAL A 96 7.96 -6.12 8.38
N LYS A 97 8.83 -5.94 7.38
CA LYS A 97 9.70 -4.77 7.31
C LYS A 97 8.90 -3.46 7.24
N ALA A 98 7.85 -3.39 6.43
CA ALA A 98 6.99 -2.21 6.34
C ALA A 98 6.27 -1.93 7.67
N MET A 99 5.84 -2.97 8.37
CA MET A 99 5.15 -2.88 9.66
C MET A 99 6.03 -2.40 10.82
N PHE A 100 7.36 -2.58 10.73
CA PHE A 100 8.31 -2.05 11.71
C PHE A 100 8.86 -0.66 11.34
N LEU A 101 8.60 -0.19 10.11
CA LEU A 101 8.97 1.15 9.65
C LEU A 101 7.84 2.18 9.82
N LEU A 102 6.61 1.70 10.05
CA LEU A 102 5.42 2.45 10.44
C LEU A 102 5.28 2.40 11.95
#